data_AF-A0A7S1S8V0-F1
#
_entry.id   AF-A0A7S1S8V0-F1
#
_cell.length_a   1.000
_cell.length_b   1.000
_cell.length_c   1.000
_cell.angle_alpha   90.00
_cell.angle_beta   90.00
_cell.angle_gamma   90.00
#
_symmetry.space_group_name_H-M   'P 1'
#
loop_
_entity.id
_entity.type
_entity.pdbx_description
1 polymer ?
#
loop_
_entity_poly.entity_id
_entity_poly.type
_entity_poly.pdbx_seq_one_letter_code
_entity_poly.pdbx_strand_id
1 'polypeptide(L)'
;GVGLMFVFRVAISLHWLHTLGGSIALLASSEALLRCALVDPGVLQPNPSCPGGAVKPVQFYPSPGNRRCSACLIMQPRGAMHCEFCHVCVEGWDHHCPWMGKCIGKSNLNEFYTFLCTSLTSLAYIVVVTMLSA
;
A
#
# COMPACT_ATOMS: atom_id res chain seq x y z
N GLY A 1 -27.97 -11.04 -12.57
CA GLY A 1 -27.12 -10.14 -11.78
C GLY A 1 -26.44 -9.17 -12.71
N VAL A 2 -26.31 -7.90 -12.33
CA VAL A 2 -25.70 -6.81 -13.13
C VAL A 2 -24.35 -7.22 -13.75
N GLY A 3 -23.55 -8.06 -13.09
CA GLY A 3 -22.29 -8.59 -13.65
C GLY A 3 -22.45 -9.50 -14.88
N LEU A 4 -23.52 -10.31 -14.97
CA LEU A 4 -23.74 -11.20 -16.12
C LEU A 4 -24.23 -10.41 -17.34
N MET A 5 -25.08 -9.41 -17.14
CA MET A 5 -25.51 -8.52 -18.24
C MET A 5 -24.35 -7.63 -18.73
N PHE A 6 -23.46 -7.19 -17.84
CA PHE A 6 -22.26 -6.44 -18.22
C PHE A 6 -21.35 -7.28 -19.11
N VAL A 7 -20.98 -8.49 -18.70
CA VAL A 7 -20.10 -9.36 -19.51
C VAL A 7 -20.75 -9.73 -20.85
N PHE A 8 -22.03 -10.12 -20.88
CA PHE A 8 -22.66 -10.59 -22.12
C PHE A 8 -23.11 -9.47 -23.08
N ARG A 9 -23.46 -8.26 -22.60
CA ARG A 9 -23.81 -7.15 -23.51
C ARG A 9 -22.59 -6.37 -23.96
N VAL A 10 -21.66 -6.04 -23.07
CA VAL A 10 -20.48 -5.20 -23.36
C VAL A 10 -19.43 -6.00 -24.13
N ALA A 11 -19.11 -7.24 -23.73
CA ALA A 11 -18.05 -8.02 -24.41
C ALA A 11 -18.47 -8.59 -25.78
N ILE A 12 -19.77 -8.69 -26.07
CA ILE A 12 -20.27 -9.18 -27.37
C ILE A 12 -20.47 -8.03 -28.37
N SER A 13 -20.68 -6.80 -27.90
CA SER A 13 -20.92 -5.63 -28.76
C SER A 13 -19.72 -4.69 -28.93
N LEU A 14 -18.72 -4.76 -28.06
CA LEU A 14 -17.50 -3.95 -28.17
C LEU A 14 -16.34 -4.74 -28.79
N HIS A 15 -15.60 -4.06 -29.66
CA HIS A 15 -14.38 -4.57 -30.28
C HIS A 15 -13.42 -5.17 -29.24
N TRP A 16 -12.69 -6.23 -29.63
CA TRP A 16 -11.64 -6.91 -28.85
C TRP A 16 -10.64 -5.97 -28.15
N LEU A 17 -10.48 -4.74 -28.65
CA LEU A 17 -9.69 -3.66 -28.05
C LEU A 17 -10.15 -3.30 -26.63
N HIS A 18 -11.46 -3.27 -26.36
CA HIS A 18 -11.97 -2.97 -25.02
C HIS A 18 -11.74 -4.13 -24.05
N THR A 19 -11.87 -5.37 -24.52
CA THR A 19 -11.54 -6.56 -23.73
C THR A 19 -10.06 -6.62 -23.38
N LEU A 20 -9.19 -6.28 -24.34
CA LEU A 20 -7.75 -6.18 -24.12
C LEU A 20 -7.39 -5.06 -23.14
N GLY A 21 -7.95 -3.86 -23.35
CA GLY A 21 -7.74 -2.70 -22.48
C GLY A 21 -8.19 -2.96 -21.03
N GLY A 22 -9.38 -3.55 -20.86
CA GLY A 22 -9.88 -3.95 -19.54
C GLY A 22 -9.01 -5.01 -18.86
N SER A 23 -8.52 -6.00 -19.61
CA SER A 23 -7.60 -7.02 -19.09
C SER A 23 -6.28 -6.40 -18.62
N ILE A 24 -5.71 -5.47 -19.40
CA ILE A 24 -4.49 -4.75 -19.02
C ILE A 24 -4.72 -3.92 -17.75
N ALA A 25 -5.81 -3.16 -17.68
CA ALA A 25 -6.14 -2.34 -16.52
C ALA A 25 -6.31 -3.19 -15.24
N LEU A 26 -6.99 -4.34 -15.35
CA LEU A 26 -7.17 -5.28 -14.25
C LEU A 26 -5.85 -5.88 -13.78
N LEU A 27 -4.99 -6.33 -14.71
CA LEU A 27 -3.69 -6.90 -14.37
C LEU A 27 -2.79 -5.86 -13.71
N ALA A 28 -2.74 -4.63 -14.25
CA ALA A 28 -1.92 -3.55 -13.71
C ALA A 28 -2.36 -3.16 -12.28
N SER A 29 -3.67 -3.01 -12.04
CA SER A 29 -4.19 -2.69 -10.71
C SER A 29 -4.01 -3.85 -9.72
N SER A 30 -4.15 -5.10 -10.18
CA SER A 30 -3.90 -6.30 -9.35
C SER A 30 -2.43 -6.44 -8.96
N GLU A 31 -1.51 -6.18 -9.89
CA GLU A 31 -0.07 -6.19 -9.59
C GLU A 31 0.30 -5.09 -8.60
N ALA A 32 -0.20 -3.86 -8.82
CA ALA A 32 0.06 -2.74 -7.92
C ALA A 32 -0.52 -2.99 -6.51
N LEU A 33 -1.72 -3.58 -6.43
CA LEU A 33 -2.29 -4.03 -5.16
C LEU A 33 -1.37 -5.05 -4.48
N LEU A 34 -0.92 -6.07 -5.22
CA LEU A 34 -0.08 -7.13 -4.66
C LEU A 34 1.26 -6.56 -4.16
N ARG A 35 1.91 -5.68 -4.93
CA ARG A 35 3.13 -5.00 -4.49
C ARG A 35 2.89 -4.20 -3.22
N CYS A 36 1.84 -3.36 -3.19
CA CYS A 36 1.49 -2.60 -2.01
C CYS A 36 1.21 -3.51 -0.80
N ALA A 37 0.50 -4.61 -0.99
CA ALA A 37 0.13 -5.58 0.05
C ALA A 37 1.33 -6.40 0.56
N LEU A 38 2.35 -6.63 -0.26
CA LEU A 38 3.49 -7.50 0.13
C LEU A 38 4.76 -6.74 0.55
N VAL A 39 5.00 -5.51 0.06
CA VAL A 39 6.23 -4.76 0.39
C VAL A 39 6.23 -4.32 1.86
N ASP A 40 7.31 -4.60 2.59
CA ASP A 40 7.46 -4.18 3.99
C ASP A 40 7.28 -2.65 4.14
N PRO A 41 6.44 -2.17 5.08
CA PRO A 41 6.21 -0.73 5.25
C PRO A 41 7.39 0.03 5.86
N GLY A 42 8.46 -0.67 6.26
CA GLY A 42 9.57 -0.14 7.03
C GLY A 42 9.47 -0.53 8.50
N VAL A 43 9.19 -1.80 8.81
CA VAL A 43 9.09 -2.28 10.20
C VAL A 43 10.47 -2.21 10.87
N LEU A 44 10.54 -1.50 11.99
CA LEU A 44 11.76 -1.34 12.77
C LEU A 44 11.99 -2.56 13.67
N GLN A 45 13.16 -3.20 13.51
CA GLN A 45 13.55 -4.39 14.26
C GLN A 45 14.43 -4.06 15.47
N PRO A 46 14.19 -4.63 16.66
CA PRO A 46 15.08 -4.48 17.81
C PRO A 46 16.47 -5.08 17.52
N ASN A 47 17.57 -4.40 17.87
CA ASN A 47 18.91 -5.01 17.78
C ASN A 47 19.17 -5.88 19.02
N PRO A 48 19.44 -7.19 18.85
CA PRO A 48 19.75 -8.07 19.97
C PRO A 48 21.08 -7.75 20.67
N SER A 49 22.00 -7.03 20.01
CA SER A 49 23.30 -6.68 20.58
C SER A 49 23.28 -5.48 21.52
N CYS A 50 22.14 -4.78 21.63
CA CYS A 50 21.99 -3.66 22.56
C CYS A 50 20.98 -4.01 23.66
N PRO A 51 21.40 -4.10 24.93
CA PRO A 51 20.48 -4.25 26.04
C PRO A 51 19.46 -3.10 26.01
N GLY A 52 18.19 -3.42 25.77
CA GLY A 52 17.12 -2.42 25.66
C GLY A 52 16.68 -2.05 24.24
N GLY A 53 16.96 -2.86 23.21
CA GLY A 53 16.20 -2.83 21.95
C GLY A 53 16.52 -1.70 20.97
N ALA A 54 17.70 -1.08 21.02
CA ALA A 54 18.09 -0.08 20.02
C ALA A 54 17.98 -0.70 18.61
N VAL A 55 17.26 -0.13 17.64
CA VAL A 55 17.37 -0.56 16.24
C VAL A 55 18.75 -0.12 15.73
N LYS A 56 19.33 -0.77 14.69
CA LYS A 56 20.65 -0.43 14.12
C LYS A 56 20.95 1.08 14.22
N PRO A 57 22.17 1.48 14.60
CA PRO A 57 22.51 2.89 14.66
C PRO A 57 22.39 3.47 13.25
N VAL A 58 21.31 4.19 12.97
CA VAL A 58 21.46 5.37 12.12
C VAL A 58 22.54 6.17 12.83
N GLN A 59 23.69 6.32 12.16
CA GLN A 59 24.88 6.98 12.70
C GLN A 59 24.50 8.13 13.63
N PHE A 60 24.90 7.95 14.89
CA PHE A 60 25.17 8.96 15.91
C PHE A 60 24.80 10.40 15.53
N TYR A 61 23.68 10.90 16.04
CA TYR A 61 23.57 11.87 17.13
C TYR A 61 22.14 11.79 17.69
N PRO A 62 21.88 12.11 18.97
CA PRO A 62 20.52 12.39 19.43
C PRO A 62 20.01 13.62 18.67
N SER A 63 19.42 13.38 17.51
CA SER A 63 18.73 14.40 16.76
C SER A 63 17.50 14.81 17.58
N PRO A 64 17.25 16.12 17.77
CA PRO A 64 16.03 16.57 18.42
C PRO A 64 14.82 15.96 17.68
N GLY A 65 14.06 15.12 18.39
CA GLY A 65 12.88 14.43 17.84
C GLY A 65 12.92 12.89 17.89
N ASN A 66 14.04 12.24 18.25
CA ASN A 66 14.01 10.80 18.53
C ASN A 66 13.28 10.52 19.84
N ARG A 67 12.35 9.56 19.82
CA ARG A 67 11.54 9.16 20.99
C ARG A 67 11.74 7.68 21.29
N ARG A 68 11.59 7.27 22.55
CA ARG A 68 11.57 5.85 22.90
C ARG A 68 10.16 5.32 22.84
N CYS A 69 9.94 4.23 22.12
CA CYS A 69 8.67 3.50 22.18
C CYS A 69 8.62 2.67 23.47
N SER A 70 7.57 2.83 24.29
CA SER A 70 7.38 2.03 25.51
C SER A 70 6.96 0.59 25.21
N ALA A 71 6.22 0.35 24.12
CA ALA A 71 5.72 -0.97 23.75
C ALA A 71 6.81 -1.85 23.08
N CYS A 72 7.46 -1.34 22.04
CA CYS A 72 8.52 -2.09 21.34
C CYS A 72 9.90 -1.95 22.00
N LEU A 73 10.04 -1.06 22.99
CA LEU A 73 11.29 -0.74 23.69
C LEU A 73 12.43 -0.22 22.80
N ILE A 74 12.14 0.18 21.56
CA ILE A 74 13.12 0.70 20.60
C ILE A 74 13.19 2.23 20.60
N MET A 75 14.31 2.79 20.12
CA MET A 75 14.39 4.21 19.78
C MET A 75 13.77 4.45 18.39
N GLN A 76 12.71 5.24 18.35
CA GLN A 76 12.04 5.69 17.14
C GLN A 76 12.83 6.84 16.50
N PRO A 77 13.33 6.68 15.26
CA PRO A 77 13.82 7.80 14.47
C PRO A 77 12.71 8.84 14.25
N ARG A 78 13.08 10.06 13.87
CA ARG A 78 12.11 11.10 13.52
C ARG A 78 11.11 10.61 12.46
N GLY A 79 9.81 10.73 12.76
CA GLY A 79 8.73 10.31 11.89
C GLY A 79 8.32 8.83 12.03
N ALA A 80 9.05 8.01 12.81
CA ALA A 80 8.60 6.66 13.13
C ALA A 80 7.55 6.68 14.24
N MET A 81 6.51 5.85 14.12
CA MET A 81 5.45 5.70 15.11
C MET A 81 5.13 4.23 15.38
N HIS A 82 4.59 3.94 16.57
CA HIS A 82 4.07 2.62 16.91
C HIS A 82 2.65 2.48 16.38
N CYS A 83 2.39 1.42 15.63
CA CYS A 83 1.03 1.06 15.22
C CYS A 83 0.44 0.12 16.26
N GLU A 84 -0.62 0.56 16.95
CA GLU A 84 -1.30 -0.25 17.97
C GLU A 84 -2.00 -1.48 17.38
N PHE A 85 -2.43 -1.43 16.11
CA PHE A 85 -3.06 -2.56 15.42
C PHE A 85 -2.07 -3.65 15.01
N CYS A 86 -0.88 -3.25 14.54
CA CYS A 86 0.15 -4.19 14.08
C CYS A 86 1.17 -4.55 15.18
N HIS A 87 1.15 -3.85 16.32
CA HIS A 87 2.12 -3.97 17.42
C HIS A 87 3.60 -3.84 17.00
N VAL A 88 3.86 -3.00 16.01
CA VAL A 88 5.20 -2.73 15.50
C VAL A 88 5.45 -1.24 15.33
N CYS A 89 6.70 -0.81 15.41
CA CYS A 89 7.10 0.53 14.99
C CYS A 89 7.44 0.53 13.50
N VAL A 90 6.98 1.54 12.77
CA VAL A 90 7.21 1.69 11.34
C VAL A 90 7.94 3.01 11.07
N GLU A 91 8.96 2.98 10.22
CA GLU A 91 9.69 4.17 9.78
C GLU A 91 8.83 5.04 8.87
N GLY A 92 8.76 6.35 9.17
CA GLY A 92 7.92 7.30 8.41
C GLY A 92 6.49 6.78 8.30
N TRP A 93 5.93 6.37 9.44
CA TRP A 93 4.57 5.84 9.53
C TRP A 93 3.57 6.88 9.01
N ASP A 94 2.70 6.45 8.10
CA ASP A 94 1.63 7.29 7.55
C ASP A 94 0.28 6.90 8.16
N HIS A 95 -0.14 5.65 7.98
CA HIS A 95 -1.35 5.12 8.61
C HIS A 95 -1.35 3.58 8.68
N HIS A 96 -2.26 3.01 9.49
CA HIS A 96 -2.67 1.62 9.34
C HIS A 96 -3.79 1.54 8.33
N CYS A 97 -3.61 0.81 7.23
CA CYS A 97 -4.61 0.69 6.18
C CYS A 97 -5.39 -0.62 6.34
N PRO A 98 -6.69 -0.59 6.71
CA PRO A 98 -7.50 -1.80 6.83
C PRO A 98 -7.61 -2.57 5.50
N TRP A 99 -7.59 -1.84 4.38
CA TRP A 99 -7.69 -2.42 3.04
C TRP A 99 -6.47 -3.23 2.63
N MET A 100 -5.30 -2.85 3.14
CA MET A 100 -4.04 -3.58 2.90
C MET A 100 -3.75 -4.59 4.01
N GLY A 101 -4.53 -4.60 5.10
CA GLY A 101 -4.29 -5.41 6.27
C GLY A 101 -2.97 -5.11 6.99
N LYS A 102 -2.35 -3.94 6.74
CA LYS A 102 -1.04 -3.57 7.29
C LYS A 102 -0.81 -2.06 7.28
N CYS A 103 0.32 -1.65 7.87
CA CYS A 103 0.76 -0.26 7.83
C CYS A 103 1.17 0.19 6.43
N ILE A 104 0.97 1.48 6.16
CA ILE A 104 1.62 2.25 5.11
C ILE A 104 2.67 3.13 5.79
N GLY A 105 3.89 3.07 5.30
CA GLY A 105 5.03 3.81 5.80
C GLY A 105 5.96 4.19 4.66
N LYS A 106 7.08 4.81 5.00
CA LYS A 106 8.03 5.36 4.04
C LYS A 106 8.45 4.36 2.96
N SER A 107 8.64 3.09 3.33
CA SER A 107 9.16 2.06 2.41
C SER A 107 8.14 1.49 1.42
N ASN A 108 6.84 1.68 1.64
CA ASN A 108 5.79 1.20 0.74
C ASN A 108 4.81 2.30 0.27
N LEU A 109 5.07 3.57 0.60
CA LEU A 109 4.22 4.70 0.24
C LEU A 109 4.08 4.87 -1.29
N ASN A 110 5.17 4.65 -2.04
CA ASN A 110 5.13 4.73 -3.51
C ASN A 110 4.28 3.61 -4.12
N GLU A 111 4.35 2.39 -3.57
CA GLU A 111 3.53 1.27 -4.01
C GLU A 111 2.04 1.54 -3.70
N PHE A 112 1.74 2.15 -2.55
CA PHE A 112 0.39 2.59 -2.21
C PHE A 112 -0.15 3.63 -3.20
N TYR A 113 0.64 4.65 -3.56
CA TYR A 113 0.23 5.61 -4.59
C TYR A 113 0.05 4.96 -5.97
N THR A 114 0.91 4.02 -6.33
CA THR A 114 0.80 3.29 -7.60
C THR A 114 -0.49 2.48 -7.65
N PHE A 115 -0.85 1.80 -6.55
CA PHE A 115 -2.13 1.12 -6.39
C PHE A 115 -3.32 2.08 -6.54
N LEU A 116 -3.29 3.25 -5.89
CA LEU A 116 -4.38 4.23 -6.00
C LEU A 116 -4.55 4.74 -7.43
N CYS A 117 -3.46 5.13 -8.10
CA CYS A 117 -3.49 5.64 -9.46
C CYS A 117 -3.99 4.58 -10.46
N THR A 118 -3.48 3.35 -10.38
CA THR A 118 -3.91 2.25 -11.27
C THR A 118 -5.37 1.85 -11.02
N SER A 119 -5.81 1.84 -9.76
CA SER A 119 -7.21 1.55 -9.40
C SER A 119 -8.17 2.63 -9.88
N LEU A 120 -7.82 3.91 -9.69
CA LEU A 120 -8.63 5.04 -10.16
C LEU A 120 -8.71 5.06 -11.70
N THR A 121 -7.59 4.77 -12.36
CA THR A 121 -7.54 4.67 -13.83
C THR A 121 -8.42 3.53 -14.34
N SER A 122 -8.37 2.37 -13.67
CA SER A 122 -9.23 1.21 -14.01
C SER A 122 -10.71 1.53 -13.82
N LEU A 123 -11.07 2.22 -12.74
CA LEU A 123 -12.43 2.67 -12.50
C LEU A 123 -12.91 3.67 -13.57
N ALA A 124 -12.10 4.68 -13.87
CA ALA A 124 -12.40 5.67 -14.90
C ALA A 124 -12.59 5.01 -16.27
N TYR A 125 -11.72 4.05 -16.63
CA TYR A 125 -11.84 3.26 -17.85
C TYR A 125 -13.19 2.51 -17.91
N ILE A 126 -13.56 1.81 -16.84
CA ILE A 126 -14.83 1.08 -16.77
C ILE A 126 -16.01 2.04 -16.95
N VAL A 127 -16.02 3.18 -16.26
CA VAL A 127 -17.08 4.18 -16.37
C VAL A 127 -17.19 4.70 -17.81
N VAL A 128 -16.08 5.13 -18.42
CA VAL A 128 -16.07 5.67 -19.79
C VAL A 128 -16.56 4.62 -20.79
N VAL A 129 -16.02 3.40 -20.73
CA VAL A 129 -16.45 2.31 -21.64
C VAL A 129 -17.94 2.03 -21.44
N THR A 130 -18.42 1.99 -20.21
CA THR A 130 -19.85 1.77 -19.92
C THR A 130 -20.72 2.88 -20.52
N MET A 131 -20.32 4.15 -20.40
CA MET A 131 -21.06 5.28 -20.96
C MET A 131 -21.05 5.32 -22.49
N LEU A 132 -19.96 4.90 -23.13
CA LEU A 132 -19.87 4.81 -24.59
C LEU A 132 -20.64 3.62 -25.17
N SER A 133 -20.96 2.63 -24.32
CA SER A 133 -21.66 1.40 -24.71
C SER A 133 -23.15 1.42 -24.37
N ALA A 134 -23.61 2.48 -23.69
CA ALA A 134 -25.00 2.73 -23.34
C ALA A 134 -25.71 3.50 -24.46
#